data_AF-A0A2K8X4Q0-F1
#
_entry.id   AF-A0A2K8X4Q0-F1
#
_cell.length_a   1.000
_cell.length_b   1.000
_cell.length_c   1.000
_cell.angle_alpha   90.00
_cell.angle_beta   90.00
_cell.angle_gamma   90.00
#
_symmetry.space_group_name_H-M   'P 1'
#
loop_
_entity.id
_entity.type
_entity.pdbx_description
1 polymer ?
#
loop_
_entity_poly.entity_id
_entity_poly.type
_entity_poly.pdbx_seq_one_letter_code
_entity_poly.pdbx_strand_id
1 'polypeptide(L)'
;METLVATVLIVIVFIMASMVLNTMFSSSIKNNTRAIETQLSQLQYLKLSDKLELPYQESLGDWIINVEQYLENNVIVTAFEASNIQTNKIIVIKHNETE
;
A
#
# COMPACT_ATOMS: atom_id res chain seq x y z
N MET A 1 -36.33 -22.37 31.23
CA MET A 1 -34.89 -22.04 31.28
C MET A 1 -34.27 -21.97 29.88
N GLU A 2 -34.97 -22.46 28.86
CA GLU A 2 -34.50 -22.50 27.46
C GLU A 2 -34.26 -21.12 26.85
N THR A 3 -35.07 -20.11 27.19
CA THR A 3 -34.93 -18.75 26.64
C THR A 3 -33.63 -18.08 27.09
N LEU A 4 -33.20 -18.31 28.33
CA LEU A 4 -31.95 -17.80 28.86
C LEU A 4 -30.76 -18.42 28.11
N VAL A 5 -30.77 -19.74 27.91
CA VAL A 5 -29.75 -20.45 27.13
C VAL A 5 -29.70 -19.92 25.69
N ALA A 6 -30.85 -19.74 25.05
CA ALA A 6 -30.92 -19.21 23.68
C ALA A 6 -30.33 -17.78 23.59
N THR A 7 -30.65 -16.90 24.55
CA THR A 7 -30.09 -15.54 24.56
C THR A 7 -28.57 -15.53 24.74
N VAL A 8 -28.02 -16.40 25.59
CA VAL A 8 -26.57 -16.53 25.79
C VAL A 8 -25.89 -17.00 24.50
N LEU A 9 -26.47 -17.98 23.80
CA LEU A 9 -25.94 -18.45 22.53
C LEU A 9 -25.93 -17.35 21.46
N ILE A 10 -27.02 -16.56 21.37
CA ILE A 10 -27.09 -15.44 20.43
C ILE A 10 -25.99 -14.41 20.73
N VAL A 11 -25.80 -14.04 22.01
CA VAL A 11 -24.76 -13.09 22.41
C VAL A 11 -23.36 -13.60 22.04
N ILE A 12 -23.07 -14.88 22.26
CA ILE A 12 -21.77 -15.48 21.89
C ILE A 12 -21.55 -15.40 20.37
N VAL A 13 -22.57 -15.71 19.56
CA VAL A 13 -22.50 -15.61 18.10
C VAL A 13 -22.23 -14.17 17.66
N PHE A 14 -22.90 -13.19 18.26
CA PHE A 14 -22.67 -11.77 17.95
C PHE A 14 -21.26 -11.30 18.30
N ILE A 15 -20.72 -11.75 19.44
CA ILE A 15 -19.34 -11.42 19.84
C ILE A 15 -18.35 -12.02 18.83
N MET A 16 -18.52 -13.29 18.46
CA MET A 16 -17.66 -13.92 17.44
C MET A 16 -17.75 -13.22 16.09
N ALA A 17 -18.97 -12.90 15.63
CA ALA A 17 -19.17 -12.18 14.37
C ALA A 17 -18.51 -10.79 14.40
N SER A 18 -18.60 -10.07 15.53
CA SER A 18 -17.97 -8.75 15.70
C SER A 18 -16.45 -8.84 15.64
N MET A 19 -15.85 -9.87 16.27
CA MET A 19 -14.42 -10.10 16.22
C MET A 19 -13.94 -10.42 14.79
N VAL A 20 -14.66 -11.29 14.07
CA VAL A 20 -14.36 -11.61 12.67
C VAL A 20 -14.49 -10.38 11.78
N LEU A 21 -15.54 -9.56 11.97
CA LEU A 21 -15.71 -8.34 11.21
C LEU A 21 -14.58 -7.33 11.47
N ASN A 22 -14.17 -7.16 12.73
CA ASN A 22 -13.09 -6.25 13.09
C ASN A 22 -11.75 -6.66 12.46
N THR A 23 -11.42 -7.95 12.49
CA THR A 23 -10.17 -8.45 11.88
C THR A 23 -10.20 -8.34 10.37
N MET A 24 -11.33 -8.64 9.71
CA MET A 24 -11.50 -8.48 8.27
C MET A 24 -11.39 -7.00 7.85
N PHE A 25 -12.04 -6.10 8.59
CA PHE A 25 -11.98 -4.66 8.32
C PHE A 25 -10.56 -4.10 8.47
N SER A 26 -9.89 -4.43 9.59
CA SER A 26 -8.49 -4.04 9.84
C SER A 26 -7.55 -4.58 8.75
N SER A 27 -7.74 -5.84 8.34
CA SER A 27 -6.94 -6.45 7.29
C SER A 27 -7.18 -5.79 5.93
N SER A 28 -8.42 -5.45 5.59
CA SER A 28 -8.76 -4.77 4.33
C SER A 28 -8.13 -3.38 4.24
N ILE A 29 -8.17 -2.60 5.32
CA ILE A 29 -7.50 -1.29 5.38
C ILE A 29 -5.98 -1.39 5.28
N LYS A 30 -5.37 -2.33 6.02
CA LYS A 30 -3.91 -2.55 5.96
C LYS A 30 -3.44 -3.03 4.59
N ASN A 31 -4.26 -3.78 3.86
CA ASN A 31 -3.94 -4.24 2.51
C ASN A 31 -4.38 -3.29 1.39
N ASN A 32 -4.96 -2.12 1.69
CA ASN A 32 -5.40 -1.19 0.66
C ASN A 32 -4.21 -0.42 0.08
N THR A 33 -3.59 -0.97 -0.97
CA THR A 33 -2.46 -0.36 -1.69
C THR A 33 -2.90 0.71 -2.70
N ARG A 34 -4.21 0.96 -2.88
CA ARG A 34 -4.69 1.91 -3.90
C ARG A 34 -4.18 3.33 -3.69
N ALA A 35 -4.04 3.75 -2.43
CA ALA A 35 -3.53 5.07 -2.12
C ALA A 35 -2.06 5.22 -2.53
N ILE A 36 -1.23 4.20 -2.27
CA ILE A 36 0.20 4.23 -2.64
C ILE A 36 0.39 4.07 -4.15
N GLU A 37 -0.40 3.23 -4.81
CA GLU A 37 -0.41 3.09 -6.28
C GLU A 37 -0.79 4.41 -6.97
N THR A 38 -1.77 5.13 -6.42
CA THR A 38 -2.19 6.45 -6.92
C THR A 38 -1.06 7.47 -6.77
N GLN A 39 -0.37 7.48 -5.63
CA GLN A 39 0.77 8.39 -5.41
C GLN A 39 1.93 8.07 -6.34
N LEU A 40 2.27 6.78 -6.52
CA LEU A 40 3.32 6.35 -7.43
C LEU A 40 3.00 6.72 -8.90
N SER A 41 1.71 6.68 -9.27
CA SER A 41 1.24 7.16 -10.58
C SER A 41 1.39 8.68 -10.74
N GLN A 42 1.10 9.46 -9.69
CA GLN A 42 1.30 10.91 -9.71
C GLN A 42 2.79 11.27 -9.85
N LEU A 43 3.67 10.59 -9.14
CA LEU A 43 5.12 10.79 -9.24
C LEU A 43 5.65 10.48 -10.66
N GLN A 44 5.14 9.41 -11.30
CA GLN A 44 5.46 9.13 -12.69
C GLN A 44 5.01 10.26 -13.63
N TYR A 45 3.81 10.80 -13.42
CA TYR A 45 3.30 11.92 -14.22
C TYR A 45 4.12 13.21 -14.01
N LEU A 46 4.52 13.49 -12.78
CA LEU A 46 5.40 14.63 -12.45
C LEU A 46 6.77 14.48 -13.10
N LYS A 47 7.32 13.26 -13.14
CA LYS A 47 8.57 12.98 -13.86
C LYS A 47 8.43 13.21 -15.36
N LEU A 48 7.33 12.74 -15.98
CA LEU A 48 7.05 13.01 -17.41
C LEU A 48 6.93 14.51 -17.73
N SER A 49 6.46 15.29 -16.75
CA SER A 49 6.31 16.74 -16.88
C SER A 49 7.58 17.53 -16.53
N ASP A 50 8.70 16.84 -16.26
CA ASP A 50 9.98 17.41 -15.80
C ASP A 50 9.88 18.23 -14.50
N LYS A 51 8.87 17.92 -13.66
CA LYS A 51 8.60 18.62 -12.39
C LYS A 51 9.05 17.82 -11.16
N LEU A 52 9.72 16.70 -11.36
CA LEU A 52 10.23 15.85 -10.29
C LEU A 52 11.77 15.89 -10.29
N GLU A 53 12.34 16.50 -9.27
CA GLU A 53 13.79 16.47 -9.02
C GLU A 53 14.17 15.11 -8.42
N LEU A 54 15.23 14.50 -8.96
CA LEU A 54 15.75 13.20 -8.52
C LEU A 54 17.14 13.35 -7.87
N PRO A 55 17.49 12.53 -6.86
CA PRO A 55 16.66 11.49 -6.24
C PRO A 55 15.56 12.07 -5.35
N TYR A 56 14.40 11.43 -5.34
CA TYR A 56 13.25 11.86 -4.55
C TYR A 56 12.90 10.82 -3.49
N GLN A 57 12.72 11.25 -2.25
CA GLN A 57 12.32 10.38 -1.15
C GLN A 57 11.17 11.00 -0.37
N GLU A 58 10.13 10.21 -0.12
CA GLU A 58 8.96 10.62 0.64
C GLU A 58 8.53 9.52 1.62
N SER A 59 8.09 9.91 2.82
CA SER A 59 7.47 9.00 3.78
C SER A 59 5.99 9.32 3.91
N LEU A 60 5.16 8.33 3.56
CA LEU A 60 3.71 8.43 3.62
C LEU A 60 3.16 7.37 4.58
N GLY A 61 3.06 7.74 5.86
CA GLY A 61 2.61 6.85 6.92
C GLY A 61 3.53 5.63 7.06
N ASP A 62 2.99 4.43 6.82
CA ASP A 62 3.75 3.18 6.86
C ASP A 62 4.48 2.85 5.54
N TRP A 63 4.51 3.77 4.58
CA TRP A 63 5.18 3.59 3.29
C TRP A 63 6.35 4.56 3.15
N ILE A 64 7.46 4.05 2.62
CA ILE A 64 8.62 4.83 2.21
C ILE A 64 8.67 4.73 0.69
N ILE A 65 8.58 5.88 0.02
CA ILE A 65 8.69 6.01 -1.42
C ILE A 65 10.09 6.51 -1.74
N ASN A 66 10.76 5.85 -2.67
CA ASN A 66 12.09 6.21 -3.16
C ASN A 66 12.05 6.22 -4.69
N VAL A 67 12.53 7.30 -5.29
CA VAL A 67 12.64 7.43 -6.75
C VAL A 67 14.10 7.69 -7.09
N GLU A 68 14.69 6.75 -7.80
CA GLU A 68 16.10 6.77 -8.17
C GLU A 68 16.26 6.58 -9.68
N GLN A 69 17.30 7.20 -10.22
CA GLN A 69 17.68 7.06 -11.62
C GLN A 69 19.04 6.36 -11.67
N TYR A 70 19.12 5.27 -12.42
CA TYR A 70 20.35 4.51 -12.58
C TYR A 70 20.56 4.09 -14.04
N LEU A 71 21.82 3.86 -14.40
CA LEU A 71 22.21 3.37 -15.72
C LEU A 71 22.14 1.84 -15.72
N GLU A 72 21.25 1.29 -16.53
CA GLU A 72 21.12 -0.16 -16.76
C GLU A 72 21.33 -0.42 -18.25
N ASN A 73 22.34 -1.24 -18.60
CA ASN A 73 22.65 -1.58 -20.00
C ASN A 73 22.78 -0.36 -20.94
N ASN A 74 23.40 0.73 -20.46
CA ASN A 74 23.60 1.97 -21.21
C ASN A 74 22.30 2.76 -21.52
N VAL A 75 21.20 2.43 -20.83
CA VAL A 75 19.92 3.14 -20.87
C VAL A 75 19.67 3.75 -19.50
N ILE A 76 19.11 4.96 -19.48
CA ILE A 76 18.70 5.63 -18.26
C ILE A 76 17.36 5.03 -17.82
N VAL A 77 17.32 4.49 -16.61
CA VAL A 77 16.11 3.91 -16.01
C VAL A 77 15.77 4.67 -14.76
N THR A 78 14.51 5.09 -14.65
CA THR A 78 13.95 5.66 -13.41
C THR A 78 13.14 4.58 -12.71
N ALA A 79 13.53 4.22 -11.48
CA ALA A 79 12.81 3.28 -10.63
C ALA A 79 12.04 4.04 -9.55
N PHE A 80 10.74 3.75 -9.47
CA PHE A 80 9.83 4.21 -8.45
C PHE A 80 9.55 3.05 -7.51
N GLU A 81 10.03 3.13 -6.28
CA GLU A 81 9.89 2.09 -5.27
C GLU A 81 9.05 2.60 -4.11
N ALA A 82 8.08 1.80 -3.67
CA ALA A 82 7.33 2.04 -2.45
C ALA A 82 7.43 0.81 -1.54
N SER A 83 8.02 0.98 -0.37
CA SER A 83 8.24 -0.07 0.62
C SER A 83 7.41 0.18 1.87
N ASN A 84 6.63 -0.81 2.29
CA ASN A 84 5.83 -0.74 3.50
C ASN A 84 6.60 -1.28 4.71
N ILE A 85 6.82 -0.42 5.71
CA ILE A 85 7.61 -0.76 6.91
C ILE A 85 6.92 -1.77 7.84
N GLN A 86 5.59 -1.93 7.77
CA GLN A 86 4.84 -2.82 8.66
C GLN A 86 4.59 -4.21 8.06
N THR A 87 4.45 -4.30 6.74
CA THR A 87 4.02 -5.52 6.05
C THR A 87 5.12 -6.14 5.18
N ASN A 88 6.30 -5.50 5.09
CA ASN A 88 7.40 -5.85 4.18
C ASN A 88 6.96 -5.96 2.70
N LYS A 89 5.83 -5.36 2.33
CA LYS A 89 5.39 -5.28 0.94
C LYS A 89 6.21 -4.23 0.21
N ILE A 90 6.71 -4.59 -0.96
CA ILE A 90 7.47 -3.70 -1.83
C ILE A 90 6.75 -3.65 -3.17
N ILE A 91 6.48 -2.45 -3.66
CA ILE A 91 5.93 -2.19 -4.99
C ILE A 91 7.01 -1.44 -5.77
N VAL A 92 7.46 -2.01 -6.87
CA VAL A 92 8.48 -1.40 -7.75
C VAL A 92 7.87 -1.20 -9.13
N ILE A 93 7.94 0.03 -9.63
CA ILE A 93 7.61 0.38 -11.01
C ILE A 93 8.87 0.93 -11.65
N LYS A 94 9.35 0.25 -12.69
CA LYS A 94 10.50 0.70 -13.48
C LYS A 94 10.02 1.34 -14.77
N HIS A 95 10.54 2.51 -15.10
CA HIS A 95 10.32 3.16 -16.38
C HIS A 95 11.66 3.25 -17.12
N ASN A 96 11.70 2.62 -18.29
CA ASN A 96 12.83 2.71 -19.20
C ASN A 96 12.57 3.87 -20.15
N GLU A 97 13.41 4.90 -20.14
CA GLU A 97 13.41 5.88 -21.22
C GLU A 97 13.95 5.17 -22.47
N THR A 98 13.03 4.65 -23.29
CA THR A 98 13.38 4.21 -24.65
C THR A 98 13.09 5.40 -25.56
N GLU A 99 14.14 5.90 -26.21
CA GLU A 99 14.09 6.93 -27.25
C GLU A 99 13.07 6.60 -28.38
#